data_AF-A0A1Z5SBN0-F1
#
_entry.id   AF-A0A1Z5SBN0-F1
#
_cell.length_a   1.000
_cell.length_b   1.000
_cell.length_c   1.000
_cell.angle_alpha   90.00
_cell.angle_beta   90.00
_cell.angle_gamma   90.00
#
_symmetry.space_group_name_H-M   'P 1'
#
loop_
_entity.id
_entity.type
_entity.pdbx_description
1 polymer ?
#
loop_
_entity_poly.entity_id
_entity_poly.type
_entity_poly.pdbx_seq_one_letter_code
_entity_poly.pdbx_strand_id
1 'polypeptide(L)'
;MRAEFSQISALTAAAAHVLCFAGLAAAHALAGRGALVSDPALALRLVVVCEAPIVIAVFSYLRRDTQSCSFFKAVARGLIGLPVGAFLNAFGAIVLGAPVGIKYWIATIYWSLAMSLLTFVPAACVFGTSKIDWQNVLSHSIYFTPIDVENYMISAPCHGAVLGAWLGAWPMPLDWERPWQTP
;
A
#
# COMPACT_ATOMS: atom_id res chain seq x y z
N MET A 1 -18.62 -9.29 22.92
CA MET A 1 -17.92 -8.46 23.92
C MET A 1 -16.74 -7.84 23.20
N ARG A 2 -16.78 -6.54 22.88
CA ARG A 2 -15.67 -5.87 22.17
C ARG A 2 -14.56 -5.70 23.19
N ALA A 3 -13.40 -6.33 22.98
CA ALA A 3 -12.23 -6.13 23.83
C ALA A 3 -11.90 -4.62 23.88
N GLU A 4 -11.40 -4.11 25.01
CA GLU A 4 -10.93 -2.73 25.09
C GLU A 4 -9.74 -2.55 24.15
N PHE A 5 -10.01 -1.99 22.98
CA PHE A 5 -8.98 -1.62 22.00
C PHE A 5 -8.43 -0.24 22.35
N SER A 6 -7.12 -0.07 22.19
CA SER A 6 -6.46 1.22 22.41
C SER A 6 -6.91 2.22 21.34
N GLN A 7 -7.80 3.14 21.68
CA GLN A 7 -8.35 4.11 20.74
C GLN A 7 -7.26 5.05 20.18
N ILE A 8 -6.98 4.97 18.88
CA ILE A 8 -6.03 5.87 18.20
C ILE A 8 -6.65 7.27 18.03
N SER A 9 -5.89 8.31 18.41
CA SER A 9 -6.29 9.70 18.22
C SER A 9 -6.11 10.16 16.77
N ALA A 10 -6.90 11.15 16.33
CA ALA A 10 -6.75 11.76 15.01
C ALA A 10 -5.35 12.36 14.78
N LEU A 11 -4.72 12.92 15.83
CA LEU A 11 -3.36 13.47 15.76
C LEU A 11 -2.33 12.36 15.50
N THR A 12 -2.46 11.22 16.20
CA THR A 12 -1.61 10.05 15.99
C THR A 12 -1.75 9.51 14.57
N ALA A 13 -2.98 9.44 14.07
CA ALA A 13 -3.25 9.01 12.70
C ALA A 13 -2.67 9.99 11.66
N ALA A 14 -2.78 11.30 11.89
CA ALA A 14 -2.19 12.30 11.01
C ALA A 14 -0.64 12.20 11.01
N ALA A 15 -0.02 12.05 12.18
CA ALA A 15 1.42 11.88 12.30
C ALA A 15 1.93 10.63 11.56
N ALA A 16 1.19 9.50 11.65
CA ALA A 16 1.51 8.28 10.91
C ALA A 16 1.56 8.50 9.40
N HIS A 17 0.57 9.20 8.84
CA HIS A 17 0.54 9.52 7.41
C HIS A 17 1.62 10.51 7.00
N VAL A 18 1.92 11.52 7.84
CA VAL A 18 3.02 12.47 7.57
C VAL A 18 4.36 11.72 7.48
N LEU A 19 4.60 10.74 8.36
CA LEU A 19 5.81 9.92 8.30
C LEU A 19 5.90 9.09 7.01
N CYS A 20 4.80 8.45 6.59
CA CYS A 20 4.76 7.71 5.32
C CYS A 20 4.93 8.65 4.11
N PHE A 21 4.31 9.83 4.13
CA PHE A 21 4.47 10.82 3.06
C PHE A 21 5.92 11.33 2.97
N ALA A 22 6.56 11.55 4.12
CA ALA A 22 7.96 11.95 4.18
C ALA A 22 8.90 10.88 3.59
N GLY A 23 8.65 9.60 3.86
CA GLY A 23 9.41 8.51 3.26
C GLY A 23 9.21 8.41 1.74
N LEU A 24 7.98 8.61 1.25
CA LEU A 24 7.67 8.59 -0.18
C LEU A 24 8.35 9.77 -0.88
N ALA A 25 8.32 10.95 -0.26
CA ALA A 25 9.02 12.13 -0.74
C ALA A 25 10.54 11.91 -0.78
N ALA A 26 11.12 11.27 0.24
CA ALA A 26 12.54 10.92 0.27
C ALA A 26 12.90 9.92 -0.84
N ALA A 27 12.09 8.88 -1.05
CA ALA A 27 12.29 7.92 -2.14
C ALA A 27 12.25 8.61 -3.51
N HIS A 28 11.28 9.52 -3.72
CA HIS A 28 11.18 10.28 -4.96
C HIS A 28 12.36 11.22 -5.18
N ALA A 29 12.81 11.91 -4.11
CA ALA A 29 13.99 12.78 -4.17
C ALA A 29 15.27 12.00 -4.51
N LEU A 30 15.43 10.79 -3.96
CA LEU A 30 16.56 9.90 -4.24
C LEU A 30 16.52 9.33 -5.66
N ALA A 31 15.33 9.02 -6.18
CA ALA A 31 15.17 8.53 -7.55
C ALA A 31 15.51 9.60 -8.59
N GLY A 32 15.24 10.86 -8.27
CA GLY A 32 15.43 11.99 -9.17
C GLY A 32 14.20 12.28 -10.03
N ARG A 33 14.14 13.52 -10.55
CA ARG A 33 13.00 13.97 -11.38
C ARG A 33 12.91 13.15 -12.66
N GLY A 34 11.70 12.69 -12.99
CA GLY A 34 11.44 11.92 -14.20
C GLY A 34 11.81 10.42 -14.13
N ALA A 35 12.39 9.96 -13.02
CA ALA A 35 12.83 8.57 -12.87
C ALA A 35 11.70 7.54 -13.02
N LEU A 36 10.46 7.90 -12.66
CA LEU A 36 9.29 7.03 -12.89
C LEU A 36 9.02 6.75 -14.38
N VAL A 37 9.50 7.59 -15.29
CA VAL A 37 9.35 7.42 -16.74
C VAL A 37 10.63 6.83 -17.35
N SER A 38 11.80 7.32 -16.94
CA SER A 38 13.08 6.90 -17.52
C SER A 38 13.60 5.57 -16.98
N ASP A 39 13.40 5.28 -15.69
CA ASP A 39 13.78 4.03 -15.03
C ASP A 39 12.77 3.67 -13.92
N PRO A 40 11.55 3.22 -14.29
CA PRO A 40 10.49 2.92 -13.34
C PRO A 40 10.88 1.84 -12.34
N ALA A 41 11.75 0.89 -12.73
CA ALA A 41 12.21 -0.17 -11.86
C ALA A 41 13.04 0.37 -10.69
N LEU A 42 14.00 1.27 -10.97
CA LEU A 42 14.79 1.93 -9.93
C LEU A 42 13.91 2.80 -9.04
N ALA A 43 13.03 3.62 -9.64
CA ALA A 43 12.16 4.51 -8.88
C ALA A 43 11.25 3.73 -7.91
N LEU A 44 10.58 2.67 -8.39
CA LEU A 44 9.71 1.84 -7.56
C LEU A 44 10.50 1.04 -6.53
N ARG A 45 11.70 0.56 -6.86
CA ARG A 45 12.59 -0.09 -5.89
C ARG A 45 12.92 0.84 -4.72
N LEU A 46 13.25 2.10 -5.00
CA LEU A 46 13.56 3.09 -3.96
C LEU A 46 12.33 3.37 -3.09
N VAL A 47 11.14 3.47 -3.70
CA VAL A 47 9.87 3.57 -2.95
C VAL A 47 9.73 2.38 -2.01
N VAL A 48 9.86 1.15 -2.49
CA VAL A 48 9.71 -0.05 -1.66
C VAL A 48 10.75 -0.09 -0.53
N VAL A 49 12.02 0.19 -0.82
CA VAL A 49 13.11 0.13 0.17
C VAL A 49 12.97 1.19 1.26
N CYS A 50 12.53 2.40 0.90
CA CYS A 50 12.33 3.49 1.86
C CYS A 50 11.02 3.33 2.64
N GLU A 51 9.91 2.99 1.97
CA GLU A 51 8.59 2.94 2.59
C GLU A 51 8.35 1.69 3.43
N ALA A 52 8.86 0.52 3.01
CA ALA A 52 8.62 -0.72 3.73
C ALA A 52 8.97 -0.66 5.23
N PRO A 53 10.17 -0.21 5.65
CA PRO A 53 10.48 -0.12 7.07
C PRO A 53 9.60 0.89 7.80
N ILE A 54 9.27 2.02 7.17
CA ILE A 54 8.46 3.09 7.79
C ILE A 54 7.03 2.58 8.02
N VAL A 55 6.37 2.09 6.97
CA VAL A 55 4.99 1.58 7.03
C VAL A 55 4.90 0.42 8.01
N ILE A 56 5.81 -0.56 7.92
CA ILE A 56 5.78 -1.72 8.82
C ILE A 56 5.97 -1.28 10.28
N ALA A 57 6.94 -0.39 10.57
CA ALA A 57 7.19 0.05 11.93
C ALA A 57 6.01 0.88 12.50
N VAL A 58 5.54 1.87 11.75
CA VAL A 58 4.46 2.77 12.16
C VAL A 58 3.17 1.99 12.41
N PHE A 59 2.72 1.17 11.46
CA PHE A 59 1.45 0.45 11.62
C PHE A 59 1.56 -0.75 12.58
N SER A 60 2.76 -1.30 12.81
CA SER A 60 2.97 -2.28 13.89
C SER A 60 2.92 -1.65 15.26
N TYR A 61 3.38 -0.41 15.40
CA TYR A 61 3.24 0.36 16.63
C TYR A 61 1.77 0.66 16.91
N LEU A 62 1.03 1.04 15.88
CA LEU A 62 -0.41 1.36 15.90
C LEU A 62 -1.33 0.12 15.86
N ARG A 63 -0.82 -1.07 16.21
CA ARG A 63 -1.64 -2.29 16.24
C ARG A 63 -2.84 -2.14 17.18
N ARG A 64 -4.01 -2.62 16.74
CA ARG A 64 -5.28 -2.48 17.48
C ARG A 64 -5.30 -3.27 18.78
N ASP A 65 -4.83 -4.51 18.76
CA ASP A 65 -4.82 -5.40 19.91
C ASP A 65 -3.44 -5.43 20.56
N THR A 66 -3.17 -4.44 21.42
CA THR A 66 -1.88 -4.30 22.09
C THR A 66 -1.66 -5.33 23.20
N GLN A 67 -2.74 -5.93 23.73
CA GLN A 67 -2.74 -6.88 24.84
C GLN A 67 -2.37 -8.30 24.37
N SER A 68 -2.91 -8.75 23.23
CA SER A 68 -2.65 -10.11 22.70
C SER A 68 -1.56 -10.14 21.62
N CYS A 69 -1.39 -9.04 20.88
CA CYS A 69 -0.39 -8.92 19.84
C CYS A 69 0.80 -8.11 20.36
N SER A 70 2.01 -8.66 20.28
CA SER A 70 3.23 -7.90 20.51
C SER A 70 3.61 -7.10 19.27
N PHE A 71 4.45 -6.06 19.44
CA PHE A 71 5.00 -5.31 18.32
C PHE A 71 5.66 -6.21 17.27
N PHE A 72 6.50 -7.17 17.69
CA PHE A 72 7.17 -8.10 16.78
C PHE A 72 6.20 -9.01 16.02
N LYS A 73 5.08 -9.41 16.64
CA LYS A 73 4.03 -10.16 15.93
C LYS A 73 3.37 -9.29 14.87
N ALA A 74 3.12 -8.01 15.15
CA ALA A 74 2.59 -7.07 14.17
C ALA A 74 3.58 -6.83 13.01
N VAL A 75 4.88 -6.69 13.31
CA VAL A 75 5.94 -6.59 12.29
C VAL A 75 5.97 -7.84 11.42
N ALA A 76 5.90 -9.04 12.02
CA ALA A 76 5.86 -10.29 11.27
C ALA A 76 4.63 -10.37 10.34
N ARG A 77 3.46 -9.90 10.79
CA ARG A 77 2.26 -9.80 9.95
C ARG A 77 2.47 -8.84 8.78
N GLY A 78 3.10 -7.69 9.00
CA GLY A 78 3.45 -6.75 7.94
C GLY A 78 4.41 -7.35 6.90
N LEU A 79 5.46 -8.03 7.38
CA LEU A 79 6.45 -8.71 6.54
C LEU A 79 5.84 -9.85 5.71
N ILE A 80 4.84 -10.56 6.23
CA ILE A 80 4.08 -11.59 5.48
C ILE A 80 3.05 -10.93 4.55
N GLY A 81 2.41 -9.86 5.00
CA GLY A 81 1.41 -9.10 4.23
C GLY A 81 2.00 -8.48 2.97
N LEU A 82 3.28 -8.10 2.99
CA LEU A 82 3.97 -7.52 1.83
C LEU A 82 4.03 -8.46 0.61
N PRO A 83 4.59 -9.68 0.69
CA PRO A 83 4.60 -10.60 -0.46
C PRO A 83 3.21 -11.13 -0.81
N VAL A 84 2.32 -11.35 0.17
CA VAL A 84 0.95 -11.82 -0.08
C VAL A 84 0.15 -10.76 -0.84
N GLY A 85 0.18 -9.51 -0.39
CA GLY A 85 -0.50 -8.42 -1.07
C GLY A 85 0.13 -8.08 -2.41
N ALA A 86 1.45 -8.22 -2.57
CA ALA A 86 2.12 -8.03 -3.86
C ALA A 86 1.68 -9.07 -4.87
N PHE A 87 1.55 -10.33 -4.45
CA PHE A 87 1.00 -11.39 -5.31
C PHE A 87 -0.44 -11.06 -5.75
N LEU A 88 -1.30 -10.65 -4.82
CA LEU A 88 -2.71 -10.30 -5.12
C LEU A 88 -2.82 -9.08 -6.05
N ASN A 89 -2.01 -8.04 -5.82
CA ASN A 89 -1.97 -6.86 -6.69
C ASN A 89 -1.45 -7.19 -8.09
N ALA A 90 -0.38 -7.98 -8.21
CA ALA A 90 0.15 -8.41 -9.50
C ALA A 90 -0.87 -9.28 -10.25
N PHE A 91 -1.51 -10.23 -9.56
CA PHE A 91 -2.56 -11.06 -10.13
C PHE A 91 -3.72 -10.20 -10.64
N GLY A 92 -4.21 -9.26 -9.83
CA GLY A 92 -5.28 -8.34 -10.21
C GLY A 92 -4.91 -7.50 -11.44
N ALA A 93 -3.69 -6.94 -11.48
CA ALA A 93 -3.21 -6.18 -12.62
C ALA A 93 -3.16 -7.02 -13.91
N ILE A 94 -2.66 -8.26 -13.83
CA ILE A 94 -2.59 -9.19 -14.97
C ILE A 94 -4.00 -9.52 -15.50
N VAL A 95 -4.93 -9.84 -14.60
CA VAL A 95 -6.33 -10.12 -14.97
C VAL A 95 -6.99 -8.89 -15.64
N LEU A 96 -6.61 -7.69 -15.22
CA LEU A 96 -7.11 -6.43 -15.78
C LEU A 96 -6.35 -5.98 -17.06
N GLY A 97 -5.42 -6.80 -17.57
CA GLY A 97 -4.76 -6.57 -18.85
C GLY A 97 -3.31 -6.08 -18.79
N ALA A 98 -2.66 -6.14 -17.62
CA ALA A 98 -1.23 -5.86 -17.55
C ALA A 98 -0.42 -6.90 -18.36
N PRO A 99 0.58 -6.47 -19.15
CA PRO A 99 1.34 -7.35 -20.02
C PRO A 99 2.14 -8.38 -19.21
N VAL A 100 1.97 -9.66 -19.56
CA VAL A 100 2.74 -10.76 -18.98
C VAL A 100 3.99 -10.99 -19.83
N GLY A 101 5.12 -10.44 -19.42
CA GLY A 101 6.36 -10.57 -20.17
C GLY A 101 7.62 -10.31 -19.35
N ILE A 102 8.71 -11.01 -19.71
CA ILE A 102 10.03 -10.89 -19.07
C ILE A 102 10.60 -9.47 -19.24
N LYS A 103 10.16 -8.69 -20.24
CA LYS A 103 10.63 -7.31 -20.42
C LYS A 103 10.23 -6.38 -19.26
N TYR A 104 9.06 -6.60 -18.64
CA TYR A 104 8.50 -5.69 -17.63
C TYR A 104 8.42 -6.30 -16.22
N TRP A 105 8.87 -7.54 -16.06
CA TRP A 105 8.65 -8.31 -14.83
C TRP A 105 9.18 -7.62 -13.56
N ILE A 106 10.37 -7.01 -13.60
CA ILE A 106 10.96 -6.28 -12.47
C ILE A 106 10.09 -5.09 -12.07
N ALA A 107 9.66 -4.29 -13.05
CA ALA A 107 8.83 -3.12 -12.78
C ALA A 107 7.48 -3.55 -12.19
N THR A 108 6.88 -4.63 -12.70
CA THR A 108 5.64 -5.20 -12.15
C THR A 108 5.81 -5.69 -10.72
N ILE A 109 6.94 -6.31 -10.38
CA ILE A 109 7.23 -6.76 -9.01
C ILE A 109 7.35 -5.57 -8.06
N TYR A 110 8.16 -4.57 -8.40
CA TYR A 110 8.31 -3.41 -7.51
C TYR A 110 7.02 -2.61 -7.41
N TRP A 111 6.25 -2.50 -8.49
CA TRP A 111 4.94 -1.88 -8.48
C TRP A 111 3.98 -2.64 -7.56
N SER A 112 3.91 -3.97 -7.66
CA SER A 112 2.99 -4.75 -6.83
C SER A 112 3.40 -4.76 -5.35
N LEU A 113 4.70 -4.72 -5.05
CA LEU A 113 5.22 -4.48 -3.70
C LEU A 113 4.83 -3.10 -3.18
N ALA A 114 4.98 -2.05 -3.99
CA ALA A 114 4.59 -0.68 -3.61
C ALA A 114 3.07 -0.60 -3.35
N MET A 115 2.25 -1.19 -4.22
CA MET A 115 0.81 -1.28 -4.00
C MET A 115 0.47 -2.05 -2.72
N SER A 116 1.17 -3.15 -2.45
CA SER A 116 0.97 -3.92 -1.22
C SER A 116 1.30 -3.13 0.04
N LEU A 117 2.33 -2.27 0.00
CA LEU A 117 2.66 -1.35 1.10
C LEU A 117 1.52 -0.37 1.39
N LEU A 118 0.74 0.02 0.39
CA LEU A 118 -0.38 0.96 0.55
C LEU A 118 -1.71 0.27 0.87
N THR A 119 -1.88 -1.00 0.48
CA THR A 119 -3.20 -1.67 0.50
C THR A 119 -3.31 -2.81 1.51
N PHE A 120 -2.26 -3.62 1.69
CA PHE A 120 -2.29 -4.82 2.53
C PHE A 120 -1.48 -4.70 3.82
N VAL A 121 -0.29 -4.10 3.76
CA VAL A 121 0.64 -4.06 4.90
C VAL A 121 0.08 -3.31 6.12
N PRO A 122 -0.52 -2.11 5.98
CA PRO A 122 -1.11 -1.40 7.11
C PRO A 122 -2.22 -2.22 7.79
N ALA A 123 -3.12 -2.81 6.99
CA ALA A 123 -4.20 -3.67 7.49
C ALA A 123 -3.67 -4.94 8.17
N ALA A 124 -2.63 -5.57 7.61
CA ALA A 124 -2.01 -6.76 8.20
C ALA A 124 -1.34 -6.45 9.55
N CYS A 125 -0.67 -5.31 9.67
CA CYS A 125 -0.05 -4.88 10.93
C CYS A 125 -1.11 -4.56 12.00
N VAL A 126 -2.16 -3.81 11.64
CA VAL A 126 -3.14 -3.30 12.60
C VAL A 126 -4.21 -4.33 12.96
N PHE A 127 -4.82 -4.99 11.97
CA PHE A 127 -5.97 -5.88 12.16
C PHE A 127 -5.59 -7.37 12.22
N GLY A 128 -4.39 -7.73 11.75
CA GLY A 128 -3.95 -9.12 11.70
C GLY A 128 -4.87 -9.96 10.81
N THR A 129 -5.49 -11.00 11.37
CA THR A 129 -6.31 -11.99 10.63
C THR A 129 -7.82 -11.80 10.84
N SER A 130 -8.25 -10.66 11.40
CA SER A 130 -9.66 -10.39 11.67
C SER A 130 -10.47 -10.24 10.38
N LYS A 131 -11.27 -11.26 10.03
CA LYS A 131 -12.07 -11.24 8.79
C LYS A 131 -13.02 -10.05 8.71
N ILE A 132 -13.63 -9.68 9.84
CA ILE A 132 -14.59 -8.57 9.93
C ILE A 132 -13.87 -7.25 9.61
N ASP A 133 -12.69 -7.03 10.17
CA ASP A 133 -11.93 -5.80 9.93
C ASP A 133 -11.42 -5.71 8.48
N TRP A 134 -10.95 -6.83 7.91
CA TRP A 134 -10.59 -6.89 6.49
C TRP A 134 -11.78 -6.61 5.57
N GLN A 135 -12.97 -7.15 5.88
CA GLN A 135 -14.19 -6.87 5.13
C GLN A 135 -14.56 -5.39 5.23
N ASN A 136 -14.45 -4.79 6.41
CA ASN A 136 -14.71 -3.37 6.62
C ASN A 136 -13.74 -2.47 5.84
N VAL A 137 -12.47 -2.85 5.74
CA VAL A 137 -11.48 -2.12 4.91
C VAL A 137 -11.85 -2.15 3.43
N LEU A 138 -12.46 -3.23 2.95
CA LEU A 138 -12.84 -3.39 1.55
C LEU A 138 -14.22 -2.83 1.22
N SER A 139 -15.09 -2.64 2.22
CA SER A 139 -16.47 -2.22 2.00
C SER A 139 -16.65 -0.71 2.07
N HIS A 140 -17.47 -0.17 1.17
CA HIS A 140 -17.87 1.25 1.19
C HIS A 140 -18.66 1.64 2.46
N SER A 141 -19.17 0.67 3.23
CA SER A 141 -19.81 0.92 4.52
C SER A 141 -18.90 1.67 5.51
N ILE A 142 -17.59 1.65 5.25
CA ILE A 142 -16.57 2.39 6.01
C ILE A 142 -16.64 3.93 5.84
N TYR A 143 -17.46 4.45 4.94
CA TYR A 143 -17.62 5.91 4.76
C TYR A 143 -18.93 6.45 5.34
N PHE A 144 -19.86 5.57 5.71
CA PHE A 144 -21.23 5.94 6.11
C PHE A 144 -21.56 5.60 7.57
N THR A 145 -20.65 4.96 8.29
CA THR A 145 -20.81 4.64 9.71
C THR A 145 -19.87 5.56 10.52
N PRO A 146 -20.22 6.06 11.71
CA PRO A 146 -19.27 6.77 12.56
C PRO A 146 -18.18 5.78 12.99
N ILE A 147 -17.03 5.84 12.33
CA ILE A 147 -16.02 4.78 12.39
C ILE A 147 -14.82 5.21 13.22
N ASP A 148 -14.33 4.26 14.02
CA ASP A 148 -13.06 4.31 14.71
C ASP A 148 -11.96 4.84 13.76
N VAL A 149 -11.30 5.94 14.13
CA VAL A 149 -10.25 6.64 13.35
C VAL A 149 -9.26 5.67 12.70
N GLU A 150 -8.97 4.56 13.38
CA GLU A 150 -8.12 3.46 12.91
C GLU A 150 -8.54 2.87 11.57
N ASN A 151 -9.82 2.57 11.40
CA ASN A 151 -10.34 1.96 10.18
C ASN A 151 -10.21 2.94 9.01
N TYR A 152 -10.55 4.22 9.24
CA TYR A 152 -10.43 5.28 8.22
C TYR A 152 -8.96 5.55 7.84
N MET A 153 -8.05 5.55 8.83
CA MET A 153 -6.61 5.69 8.65
C MET A 153 -6.02 4.60 7.73
N ILE A 154 -6.64 3.41 7.67
CA ILE A 154 -6.18 2.31 6.82
C ILE A 154 -6.93 2.29 5.47
N SER A 155 -8.24 2.47 5.49
CA SER A 155 -9.08 2.29 4.30
C SER A 155 -8.95 3.44 3.31
N ALA A 156 -8.89 4.70 3.74
CA ALA A 156 -8.84 5.83 2.82
C ALA A 156 -7.57 5.83 1.94
N PRO A 157 -6.34 5.63 2.48
CA PRO A 157 -5.15 5.49 1.65
C PRO A 157 -5.18 4.27 0.75
N CYS A 158 -5.71 3.13 1.22
CA CYS A 158 -5.83 1.91 0.44
C CYS A 158 -6.72 2.12 -0.81
N HIS A 159 -7.92 2.65 -0.64
CA HIS A 159 -8.81 2.97 -1.76
C HIS A 159 -8.20 4.05 -2.66
N GLY A 160 -7.58 5.08 -2.08
CA GLY A 160 -6.89 6.12 -2.82
C GLY A 160 -5.77 5.58 -3.71
N ALA A 161 -4.99 4.61 -3.21
CA ALA A 161 -3.93 3.96 -3.98
C ALA A 161 -4.48 3.14 -5.15
N VAL A 162 -5.53 2.35 -4.92
CA VAL A 162 -6.19 1.56 -5.98
C VAL A 162 -6.80 2.47 -7.05
N LEU A 163 -7.54 3.50 -6.64
CA LEU A 163 -8.12 4.49 -7.56
C LEU A 163 -7.03 5.25 -8.32
N GLY A 164 -5.97 5.67 -7.65
CA GLY A 164 -4.83 6.35 -8.27
C GLY A 164 -4.12 5.48 -9.30
N ALA A 165 -3.88 4.20 -8.98
CA ALA A 165 -3.29 3.25 -9.91
C ALA A 165 -4.19 3.02 -11.14
N TRP A 166 -5.50 2.90 -10.94
CA TRP A 166 -6.45 2.72 -12.02
C TRP A 166 -6.56 3.97 -12.92
N LEU A 167 -6.66 5.16 -12.34
CA LEU A 167 -6.65 6.42 -13.10
C LEU A 167 -5.32 6.66 -13.82
N GLY A 168 -4.20 6.26 -13.21
CA GLY A 168 -2.88 6.31 -13.84
C GLY A 168 -2.72 5.37 -15.03
N ALA A 169 -3.46 4.25 -15.04
CA ALA A 169 -3.50 3.31 -16.16
C ALA A 169 -4.43 3.77 -17.30
N TRP A 170 -5.43 4.61 -17.01
CA TRP A 170 -6.42 5.10 -17.97
C TRP A 170 -5.86 5.75 -19.24
N PRO A 171 -4.80 6.59 -19.23
CA PRO A 171 -4.26 7.17 -20.46
C PRO A 171 -3.47 6.18 -21.34
N MET A 172 -3.06 5.00 -20.83
CA MET A 172 -2.19 4.09 -21.57
C MET A 172 -2.79 3.54 -22.88
N PRO A 173 -4.08 3.15 -22.97
CA PRO A 173 -4.67 2.69 -24.23
C PRO A 173 -4.74 3.79 -25.30
N LEU A 174 -4.70 5.07 -24.92
CA LEU A 174 -4.73 6.20 -25.85
C LEU A 174 -3.35 6.53 -26.46
N ASP A 175 -2.26 6.00 -25.88
CA ASP A 175 -0.87 6.24 -26.31
C ASP A 175 -0.33 5.16 -27.29
N TRP A 176 -1.20 4.33 -27.87
CA TRP A 176 -0.86 3.18 -28.76
C TRP A 176 -0.15 3.57 -30.08
N GLU A 177 -0.15 4.85 -30.46
CA GLU A 177 0.31 5.35 -31.76
C GLU A 177 1.66 6.11 -31.70
N ARG A 178 2.42 6.02 -30.59
CA ARG A 178 3.65 6.83 -30.41
C ARG A 178 4.93 6.11 -30.90
N PRO A 179 5.79 6.77 -31.71
CA PRO A 179 6.94 6.12 -32.37
C PRO A 179 8.08 5.59 -31.47
N TRP A 180 8.12 5.88 -30.16
CA TRP A 180 9.16 5.34 -29.27
C TRP A 180 8.94 3.87 -28.86
N GLN A 181 7.92 3.19 -29.41
CA GLN A 181 7.52 1.82 -29.07
C GLN A 181 7.87 0.74 -30.11
N THR A 182 8.40 1.09 -31.29
CA THR A 182 8.97 0.11 -32.22
C THR A 182 10.49 0.29 -32.29
N PRO A 183 11.29 -0.80 -32.22
CA PRO A 183 12.75 -0.72 -32.38
C PRO A 183 13.16 -0.17 -33.75
#